data_AF-A0A498FDI9-F1
#
_entry.id   AF-A0A498FDI9-F1
#
_cell.length_a   1.000
_cell.length_b   1.000
_cell.length_c   1.000
_cell.angle_alpha   90.00
_cell.angle_beta   90.00
_cell.angle_gamma   90.00
#
_symmetry.space_group_name_H-M   'P 1'
#
loop_
_entity.id
_entity.type
_entity.pdbx_description
1 polymer ?
#
loop_
_entity_poly.entity_id
_entity_poly.type
_entity_poly.pdbx_seq_one_letter_code
_entity_poly.pdbx_strand_id
1 'polypeptide(L)' 'MDQRKKILIIEDEKDISRILKDYLSMNGYEAMVAENGKDGLQLSQT' A
#
# COMPACT_ATOMS: atom_id res chain seq x y z
N MET A 1 16.00 -13.00 -9.92
CA MET A 1 15.66 -11.61 -9.56
C MET A 1 14.51 -11.69 -8.58
N ASP A 2 14.72 -11.32 -7.31
CA ASP A 2 13.63 -11.32 -6.33
C ASP A 2 12.60 -10.24 -6.71
N GLN A 3 11.40 -10.67 -7.09
CA GLN A 3 10.30 -9.75 -7.29
C GLN A 3 9.79 -9.30 -5.93
N ARG A 4 9.89 -7.99 -5.66
CA ARG A 4 9.29 -7.39 -4.47
C ARG A 4 7.79 -7.65 -4.48
N LYS A 5 7.27 -8.24 -3.41
CA LYS A 5 5.83 -8.47 -3.26
C LYS A 5 5.13 -7.11 -3.15
N LYS A 6 4.06 -6.96 -3.94
CA LYS A 6 3.21 -5.76 -3.93
C LYS A 6 2.13 -5.88 -2.85
N ILE A 7 1.88 -4.80 -2.12
CA ILE A 7 0.86 -4.71 -1.08
C ILE A 7 0.02 -3.45 -1.34
N LEU A 8 -1.30 -3.59 -1.28
CA LEU A 8 -2.25 -2.48 -1.30
C LEU A 8 -2.82 -2.27 0.10
N ILE A 9 -2.65 -1.07 0.63
CA ILE A 9 -3.19 -0.63 1.92
C ILE A 9 -4.44 0.20 1.64
N ILE A 10 -5.55 -0.12 2.30
CA ILE A 10 -6.78 0.69 2.28
C ILE A 10 -6.93 1.27 3.69
N GLU A 11 -6.68 2.57 3.82
CA GLU A 11 -6.54 3.28 5.10
C GLU A 11 -6.89 4.76 4.90
N ASP A 12 -7.88 5.27 5.64
CA ASP A 12 -8.40 6.64 5.49
C ASP A 12 -7.56 7.67 6.27
N GLU A 13 -6.82 7.24 7.30
CA GLU A 13 -5.90 8.11 8.02
C GLU A 13 -4.53 8.24 7.33
N LYS A 14 -4.21 9.45 6.87
CA LYS A 14 -2.96 9.74 6.13
C LYS A 14 -1.69 9.45 6.94
N ASP A 15 -1.72 9.69 8.24
CA ASP A 15 -0.56 9.48 9.10
C ASP A 15 -0.31 7.98 9.32
N ILE A 16 -1.37 7.19 9.52
CA ILE A 16 -1.29 5.73 9.66
C ILE A 16 -0.81 5.09 8.36
N SER A 17 -1.42 5.45 7.23
CA SER A 17 -1.05 4.90 5.92
C SER A 17 0.40 5.20 5.54
N ARG A 18 0.95 6.37 5.91
CA ARG A 18 2.37 6.70 5.73
C ARG A 18 3.26 5.77 6.56
N ILE A 19 2.97 5.59 7.84
CA ILE A 19 3.74 4.70 8.74
C ILE A 19 3.75 3.27 8.19
N LEU A 20 2.60 2.75 7.76
CA LEU A 20 2.48 1.41 7.20
C LEU A 20 3.27 1.25 5.90
N LYS A 21 3.18 2.24 5.00
CA LYS A 21 3.93 2.25 3.73
C LYS A 21 5.45 2.24 3.97
N ASP A 22 5.93 3.07 4.90
CA ASP A 22 7.35 3.15 5.23
C ASP A 22 7.84 1.84 5.83
N TYR A 23 7.10 1.27 6.79
CA TYR A 23 7.41 -0.02 7.40
C TYR A 23 7.51 -1.15 6.36
N LEU A 24 6.53 -1.25 5.45
CA LEU A 24 6.55 -2.28 4.40
C LEU A 24 7.70 -2.06 3.41
N SER A 25 7.98 -0.80 3.04
CA SER A 25 9.08 -0.47 2.14
C SER A 25 10.44 -0.84 2.75
N MET A 26 10.63 -0.59 4.05
CA MET A 26 11.83 -1.01 4.79
C MET A 26 12.01 -2.54 4.81
N ASN A 27 10.92 -3.30 4.77
CA ASN A 27 10.93 -4.76 4.74
C ASN A 27 10.98 -5.33 3.30
N GLY A 28 11.26 -4.50 2.29
CA GLY A 28 11.46 -4.96 0.91
C GLY A 28 10.18 -5.17 0.09
N TYR A 29 9.04 -4.70 0.60
CA TYR A 29 7.77 -4.71 -0.13
C TYR A 29 7.58 -3.46 -0.97
N GLU A 30 6.72 -3.54 -1.97
CA GLU A 30 6.23 -2.40 -2.73
C GLU A 30 4.81 -2.08 -2.26
N ALA A 31 4.64 -0.98 -1.53
CA ALA A 31 3.37 -0.62 -0.91
C ALA A 31 2.66 0.53 -1.65
N MET A 32 1.39 0.31 -1.98
CA MET A 32 0.44 1.30 -2.51
C MET A 32 -0.61 1.62 -1.44
N VAL A 33 -1.14 2.84 -1.48
CA VAL A 33 -2.12 3.32 -0.49
C VAL A 33 -3.36 3.83 -1.23
N ALA A 34 -4.53 3.46 -0.73
CA ALA A 34 -5.83 4.01 -1.09
C ALA A 34 -6.50 4.61 0.15
N GLU A 35 -7.12 5.79 0.01
CA GLU A 35 -7.80 6.48 1.11
C GLU A 35 -9.21 5.94 1.39
N ASN A 36 -9.73 5.06 0.53
CA ASN A 36 -11.05 4.46 0.66
C ASN A 36 -11.18 3.19 -0.19
N GLY A 37 -12.27 2.47 -0.01
CA GLY A 37 -12.52 1.21 -0.72
C GLY A 37 -12.71 1.37 -2.24
N LYS A 38 -13.20 2.51 -2.72
CA LYS A 38 -13.37 2.74 -4.17
C LYS A 38 -12.02 2.88 -4.86
N ASP A 39 -11.13 3.68 -4.28
CA ASP A 39 -9.77 3.85 -4.78
C ASP A 39 -8.99 2.54 -4.66
N GLY A 40 -9.16 1.83 -3.54
CA GLY A 40 -8.55 0.51 -3.34
C GLY A 40 -9.00 -0.51 -4.39
N LEU A 41 -10.29 -0.53 -4.70
CA LEU A 41 -10.82 -1.41 -5.74
C LEU A 41 -10.23 -1.08 -7.11
N GLN A 42 -10.07 0.19 -7.46
CA GLN A 42 -9.41 0.61 -8.71
C GLN A 42 -7.95 0.17 -8.76
N LEU A 43 -7.18 0.38 -7.68
CA LEU A 43 -5.77 0.00 -7.61
C LEU A 43 -5.54 -1.52 -7.61
N SER A 44 -6.51 -2.30 -7.13
CA SER A 44 -6.42 -3.77 -7.13
C SER A 44 -6.57 -4.41 -8.52
N GLN A 45 -7.06 -3.65 -9.50
CA GLN A 45 -7.35 -4.15 -10.86
C GLN A 45 -6.25 -3.79 -11.88
N THR A 46 -5.26 -2.99 -11.49
CA THR A 46 -4.06 -2.63 -12.28
C THR A 46 -2.91 -3.62 -12.08
#